data_AF-A0A220VHL6-F1
#
_entry.id   AF-A0A220VHL6-F1
#
_cell.length_a   1.000
_cell.length_b   1.000
_cell.length_c   1.000
_cell.angle_alpha   90.00
_cell.angle_beta   90.00
_cell.angle_gamma   90.00
#
_symmetry.space_group_name_H-M   'P 1'
#
loop_
_entity.id
_entity.type
_entity.pdbx_description
1 polymer ?
#
loop_
_entity_poly.entity_id
_entity_poly.type
_entity_poly.pdbx_seq_one_letter_code
_entity_poly.pdbx_strand_id
1 'polypeptide(L)'
;MTISLQNYQEFLVGTWQGSWQKYLNVKVQINIVEGQIKGYYDMNKKIIHFTGYIAYIDEHSLEIKFNPPMEKNSGGFFYFKDNKLQLYCLDIKHDFVKISDN
;
A
#
# COMPACT_ATOMS: atom_id res chain seq x y z
N MET A 1 1.55 24.93 -3.28
CA MET A 1 2.85 24.34 -2.90
C MET A 1 2.92 23.00 -3.61
N THR A 2 3.70 22.88 -4.68
CA THR A 2 3.76 21.67 -5.50
C THR A 2 4.63 20.65 -4.77
N ILE A 3 4.00 19.67 -4.12
CA ILE A 3 4.72 18.54 -3.53
C ILE A 3 5.21 17.67 -4.70
N SER A 4 6.50 17.33 -4.72
CA SER A 4 7.07 16.47 -5.76
C SER A 4 6.63 15.02 -5.56
N LEU A 5 6.56 14.23 -6.64
CA LEU A 5 6.26 12.79 -6.60
C LEU A 5 7.12 12.03 -5.58
N GLN A 6 8.37 12.48 -5.39
CA GLN A 6 9.31 11.88 -4.45
C GLN A 6 8.86 12.07 -3.00
N ASN A 7 8.38 13.26 -2.63
CA ASN A 7 7.86 13.53 -1.29
C ASN A 7 6.57 12.73 -1.02
N TYR A 8 5.74 12.56 -2.04
CA TYR A 8 4.52 11.76 -1.97
C TYR A 8 4.79 10.26 -1.71
N GLN A 9 5.85 9.72 -2.30
CA GLN A 9 6.28 8.35 -2.10
C GLN A 9 6.75 8.10 -0.66
N GLU A 10 7.39 9.06 -0.01
CA GLU A 10 7.83 8.95 1.39
C GLU A 10 6.66 8.78 2.37
N PHE A 11 5.50 9.42 2.09
CA PHE A 11 4.30 9.23 2.90
C PHE A 11 3.74 7.81 2.82
N LEU A 12 3.90 7.14 1.66
CA LEU A 12 3.46 5.76 1.49
C LEU A 12 4.40 4.75 2.19
N VAL A 13 5.71 5.03 2.22
CA VAL A 13 6.70 4.14 2.85
C VAL A 13 6.44 3.99 4.34
N GLY A 14 6.41 2.75 4.83
CA GLY A 14 6.23 2.41 6.24
C GLY A 14 5.26 1.25 6.48
N THR A 15 4.84 1.12 7.72
CA THR A 15 3.95 0.06 8.21
C THR A 15 2.52 0.52 8.26
N TRP A 16 1.63 -0.27 7.68
CA TRP A 16 0.19 -0.02 7.62
C TRP A 16 -0.55 -1.16 8.30
N GLN A 17 -1.59 -0.86 9.08
CA GLN A 17 -2.39 -1.88 9.76
C GLN A 17 -3.86 -1.75 9.41
N GLY A 18 -4.51 -2.89 9.16
CA GLY A 18 -5.92 -2.94 8.80
C GLY A 18 -6.49 -4.35 8.93
N SER A 19 -7.63 -4.57 8.30
CA SER A 19 -8.22 -5.89 8.13
C SER A 19 -8.07 -6.35 6.68
N TRP A 20 -8.04 -7.67 6.47
CA TRP A 20 -8.06 -8.25 5.14
C TRP A 20 -8.95 -9.50 5.15
N GLN A 21 -10.13 -9.41 4.54
CA GLN A 21 -11.15 -10.46 4.62
C GLN A 21 -11.40 -10.90 6.09
N LYS A 22 -11.10 -12.16 6.42
CA LYS A 22 -11.24 -12.73 7.77
C LYS A 22 -10.07 -12.43 8.72
N TYR A 23 -8.97 -11.88 8.20
CA TYR A 23 -7.78 -11.57 9.00
C TYR A 23 -7.90 -10.17 9.58
N LEU A 24 -7.76 -10.07 10.91
CA LEU A 24 -7.69 -8.81 11.64
C LEU A 24 -6.23 -8.48 11.94
N ASN A 25 -5.91 -7.19 12.12
CA ASN A 25 -4.57 -6.69 12.43
C ASN A 25 -3.50 -7.10 11.40
N VAL A 26 -3.90 -7.16 10.13
CA VAL A 26 -2.97 -7.42 9.03
C VAL A 26 -2.03 -6.23 8.92
N LYS A 27 -0.73 -6.49 9.00
CA LYS A 27 0.29 -5.47 8.78
C LYS A 27 0.77 -5.53 7.34
N VAL A 28 0.97 -4.37 6.72
CA VAL A 28 1.49 -4.21 5.37
C VAL A 28 2.70 -3.30 5.45
N GLN A 29 3.88 -3.86 5.18
CA GLN A 29 5.09 -3.06 5.03
C GLN A 29 5.22 -2.64 3.57
N ILE A 30 5.43 -1.35 3.33
CA ILE A 30 5.73 -0.83 2.00
C ILE A 30 7.04 -0.08 2.03
N ASN A 31 7.94 -0.44 1.11
CA ASN A 31 9.17 0.28 0.81
C ASN A 31 9.23 0.58 -0.69
N ILE A 32 9.96 1.63 -1.06
CA ILE A 32 10.19 2.01 -2.45
C ILE A 32 11.69 1.96 -2.72
N VAL A 33 12.08 1.15 -3.69
CA VAL A 33 13.49 0.94 -4.08
C VAL A 33 13.57 1.09 -5.58
N GLU A 34 14.36 2.05 -6.06
CA GLU A 34 14.57 2.29 -7.51
C GLU A 34 13.25 2.48 -8.28
N GLY A 35 12.28 3.19 -7.67
CA GLY A 35 10.97 3.44 -8.27
C GLY A 35 9.99 2.26 -8.24
N GLN A 36 10.38 1.12 -7.67
CA GLN A 36 9.50 -0.04 -7.47
C GLN A 36 9.01 -0.12 -6.03
N ILE A 37 7.74 -0.48 -5.85
CA ILE A 37 7.22 -0.90 -4.55
C ILE A 37 7.70 -2.31 -4.26
N LYS A 38 8.20 -2.51 -3.04
CA LYS A 38 8.50 -3.82 -2.46
C LYS A 38 7.95 -3.87 -1.05
N GLY A 39 7.38 -4.99 -0.66
CA GLY A 39 6.72 -5.07 0.64
C GLY A 39 6.27 -6.47 1.00
N TYR A 40 5.52 -6.55 2.10
CA TYR A 40 4.87 -7.78 2.52
C TYR A 40 3.59 -7.52 3.31
N TYR A 41 2.67 -8.49 3.27
CA TYR A 41 1.57 -8.64 4.21
C TYR A 41 2.00 -9.61 5.31
N ASP A 42 1.82 -9.24 6.58
CA ASP A 42 1.85 -10.16 7.72
C ASP A 42 0.41 -10.42 8.18
N MET A 43 -0.05 -11.65 7.91
CA MET A 43 -1.38 -12.13 8.28
C MET A 43 -1.21 -13.26 9.30
N ASN A 44 -1.15 -12.92 10.59
CA ASN A 44 -1.09 -13.88 11.69
C ASN A 44 0.00 -14.95 11.50
N LYS A 45 1.28 -14.53 11.40
CA LYS A 45 2.47 -15.40 11.22
C LYS A 45 2.64 -15.97 9.81
N LYS A 46 1.83 -15.54 8.83
CA LYS A 46 2.07 -15.79 7.42
C LYS A 46 2.52 -14.50 6.74
N ILE A 47 3.74 -14.50 6.23
CA ILE A 47 4.31 -13.40 5.46
C ILE A 47 4.10 -13.68 3.97
N ILE A 48 3.52 -12.72 3.25
CA ILE A 48 3.37 -12.76 1.79
C ILE A 48 4.05 -11.54 1.19
N HIS A 49 5.14 -11.77 0.46
CA HIS A 49 5.87 -10.71 -0.21
C HIS A 49 5.17 -10.25 -1.50
N PHE A 50 5.32 -8.97 -1.81
CA PHE A 50 4.85 -8.40 -3.08
C PHE A 50 5.85 -7.41 -3.66
N THR A 51 5.70 -7.22 -4.96
CA THR A 51 6.34 -6.12 -5.69
C THR A 51 5.29 -5.40 -6.53
N GLY A 52 5.59 -4.18 -6.96
CA GLY A 52 4.69 -3.38 -7.76
C GLY A 52 5.32 -2.07 -8.19
N TYR A 53 4.48 -1.18 -8.71
CA TYR A 53 4.87 0.16 -9.07
C TYR A 53 3.76 1.15 -8.70
N ILE A 54 4.13 2.42 -8.67
CA ILE A 54 3.22 3.52 -8.38
C ILE A 54 2.88 4.23 -9.68
N ALA A 55 1.60 4.45 -9.91
CA ALA A 55 1.13 5.37 -10.94
C ALA A 55 0.54 6.62 -10.28
N TYR A 56 0.94 7.78 -10.75
CA TYR A 56 0.34 9.05 -10.32
C TYR A 56 -1.01 9.21 -11.01
N ILE A 57 -2.05 9.48 -10.22
CA ILE A 57 -3.38 9.81 -10.74
C ILE A 57 -3.57 11.32 -10.71
N ASP A 58 -3.48 11.89 -9.51
CA ASP A 58 -3.67 13.30 -9.25
C ASP A 58 -2.90 13.75 -8.00
N GLU A 59 -3.04 15.03 -7.66
CA GLU A 59 -2.33 15.67 -6.55
C GLU A 59 -2.75 15.18 -5.15
N HIS A 60 -3.78 14.34 -5.09
CA HIS A 60 -4.39 13.83 -3.87
C HIS A 60 -4.33 12.32 -3.74
N SER A 61 -3.92 11.60 -4.79
CA SER A 61 -3.90 10.15 -4.80
C SER A 61 -2.79 9.51 -5.64
N LEU A 62 -2.26 8.41 -5.12
CA LEU A 62 -1.39 7.50 -5.87
C LEU A 62 -2.09 6.16 -6.07
N GLU A 63 -1.95 5.58 -7.25
CA GLU A 63 -2.34 4.21 -7.52
C GLU A 63 -1.14 3.28 -7.27
N ILE A 64 -1.38 2.18 -6.59
CA ILE A 64 -0.44 1.08 -6.41
C ILE A 64 -0.90 -0.06 -7.33
N LYS A 65 0.00 -0.52 -8.20
CA LYS A 65 -0.23 -1.67 -9.07
C LYS A 65 0.70 -2.79 -8.66
N PHE A 66 0.15 -3.89 -8.17
CA PHE A 66 0.93 -5.06 -7.81
C PHE A 66 1.31 -5.87 -9.04
N ASN A 67 2.52 -6.43 -9.02
CA ASN A 67 2.99 -7.37 -10.02
C ASN A 67 2.58 -8.81 -9.62
N PRO A 68 2.58 -9.75 -10.59
CA PRO A 68 2.54 -11.18 -10.27
C PRO A 68 3.58 -11.54 -9.20
N PRO A 69 3.27 -12.45 -8.25
CA PRO A 69 2.18 -13.43 -8.27
C PRO A 69 0.84 -12.93 -7.71
N MET A 70 0.71 -11.64 -7.41
CA MET A 70 -0.56 -11.09 -6.97
C MET A 70 -1.60 -11.12 -8.10
N GLU A 71 -2.89 -11.18 -7.71
CA GLU A 71 -4.00 -11.20 -8.66
C GLU A 71 -3.94 -10.01 -9.61
N LYS A 72 -4.28 -10.23 -10.89
CA LYS A 72 -4.20 -9.19 -11.93
C LYS A 72 -4.99 -7.93 -11.59
N ASN A 73 -6.09 -8.09 -10.85
CA ASN A 73 -6.95 -7.00 -10.39
C ASN A 73 -6.71 -6.67 -8.90
N SER A 74 -5.45 -6.74 -8.46
CA SER A 74 -5.04 -6.29 -7.14
C SER A 74 -4.22 -5.00 -7.23
N GLY A 75 -4.33 -4.17 -6.21
CA GLY A 75 -3.66 -2.89 -6.17
C GLY A 75 -4.03 -2.11 -4.93
N GLY A 76 -3.91 -0.79 -5.03
CA GLY A 76 -4.32 0.10 -3.97
C GLY A 76 -4.37 1.56 -4.38
N PHE A 77 -4.93 2.37 -3.49
CA PHE A 77 -4.91 3.81 -3.57
C PHE A 77 -4.36 4.36 -2.26
N PHE A 78 -3.41 5.27 -2.37
CA PHE A 78 -2.98 6.07 -1.24
C PHE A 78 -3.59 7.47 -1.34
N TYR A 79 -4.40 7.84 -0.35
CA TYR A 79 -5.05 9.14 -0.26
C TYR A 79 -4.31 10.04 0.72
N PHE A 80 -3.68 11.10 0.22
CA PHE A 80 -2.82 11.97 1.05
C PHE A 80 -3.58 12.73 2.12
N LYS A 81 -4.75 13.27 1.77
CA LYS A 81 -5.55 14.12 2.65
C LYS A 81 -5.94 13.41 3.95
N ASP A 82 -6.24 12.13 3.84
CA ASP A 82 -6.72 11.30 4.96
C ASP A 82 -5.63 10.38 5.52
N ASN A 83 -4.40 10.46 4.97
CA ASN A 83 -3.29 9.55 5.25
C ASN A 83 -3.73 8.08 5.30
N LYS A 84 -4.45 7.66 4.26
CA LYS A 84 -5.19 6.40 4.23
C LYS A 84 -4.76 5.56 3.04
N LEU A 85 -4.42 4.31 3.30
CA LEU A 85 -4.08 3.34 2.28
C LEU A 85 -5.26 2.39 2.08
N GLN A 86 -5.89 2.43 0.91
CA GLN A 86 -6.88 1.44 0.53
C GLN A 86 -6.21 0.39 -0.36
N LEU A 87 -6.26 -0.87 0.03
CA LEU A 87 -5.76 -1.98 -0.77
C LEU A 87 -6.94 -2.81 -1.27
N TYR A 88 -6.82 -3.38 -2.46
CA TYR A 88 -7.86 -4.19 -3.05
C TYR A 88 -7.32 -5.43 -3.76
N CYS A 89 -8.16 -6.46 -3.80
CA CYS A 89 -7.95 -7.67 -4.59
C CYS A 89 -9.31 -8.12 -5.12
N LEU A 90 -9.45 -8.15 -6.44
CA LEU A 90 -10.74 -8.33 -7.10
C LEU A 90 -11.73 -7.25 -6.62
N ASP A 91 -12.91 -7.65 -6.17
CA ASP A 91 -13.98 -6.73 -5.74
C ASP A 91 -13.89 -6.34 -4.25
N ILE A 92 -12.89 -6.88 -3.52
CA ILE A 92 -12.75 -6.65 -2.09
C ILE A 92 -11.75 -5.53 -1.85
N LYS A 93 -12.17 -4.53 -1.07
CA LYS A 93 -11.38 -3.36 -0.69
C LYS A 93 -11.30 -3.24 0.82
N HIS A 94 -10.12 -2.93 1.33
CA HIS A 94 -9.91 -2.68 2.75
C HIS A 94 -9.04 -1.46 2.96
N ASP A 95 -9.35 -0.74 4.03
CA ASP A 95 -8.63 0.44 4.44
C ASP A 95 -7.60 0.10 5.53
N PHE A 96 -6.43 0.68 5.39
CA PHE A 96 -5.30 0.54 6.29
C PHE A 96 -4.86 1.92 6.76
N VAL A 97 -4.48 1.98 8.04
CA VAL A 97 -3.95 3.17 8.70
C VAL A 97 -2.47 2.99 8.97
N LYS A 98 -1.69 4.05 8.76
CA LYS A 98 -0.25 4.03 9.04
C LYS A 98 -0.04 3.89 10.55
N ILE A 99 0.85 2.98 10.94
CA ILE A 99 1.26 2.80 12.32
C ILE A 99 2.76 3.09 12.45
N SER A 100 3.16 3.62 13.59
CA SER A 100 4.57 3.78 13.93
C SER A 100 5.10 2.43 14.41
N ASP A 101 6.22 1.97 13.86
CA ASP A 101 6.97 0.89 14.50
C ASP A 101 7.55 1.45 15.80
N ASN A 102 7.08 0.93 16.95
CA ASN A 102 7.68 1.20 18.26
C ASN A 102 9.00 0.43 18.41
#